data_AF-A0A350LQ64-F1
#
_entry.id   AF-A0A350LQ64-F1
#
_cell.length_a   1.000
_cell.length_b   1.000
_cell.length_c   1.000
_cell.angle_alpha   90.00
_cell.angle_beta   90.00
_cell.angle_gamma   90.00
#
_symmetry.space_group_name_H-M   'P 1'
#
loop_
_entity.id
_entity.type
_entity.pdbx_description
1 polymer ?
#
loop_
_entity_poly.entity_id
_entity_poly.type
_entity_poly.pdbx_seq_one_letter_code
_entity_poly.pdbx_strand_id
1 'polypeptide(L)'
;MDAVGLILLGAVGMLALMVMAARFAGFGAQRLGDYAASTPRLDLREHLNGPIKCEGVIYGPLGRVASRFDADFEAEWHDGRGVMREHFRYDSGNRQDREWQLTLSNDGTIRAEADDLVGPGHGQQTGAAARLSYRIRLPREAGGHVLSVTDWMYLTPGGVIVNRSQFRKFGIKVAELVATMRRVEP
;
A
#
# COMPACT_ATOMS: atom_id res chain seq x y z
N MET A 1 -35.50 15.66 -29.09
CA MET A 1 -34.11 15.94 -28.70
C MET A 1 -33.32 16.11 -29.99
N ASP A 2 -32.58 17.20 -30.12
CA ASP A 2 -31.71 17.41 -31.29
C ASP A 2 -30.46 16.52 -31.21
N ALA A 3 -29.70 16.44 -32.31
CA ALA A 3 -28.50 15.62 -32.37
C ALA A 3 -27.49 15.98 -31.27
N VAL A 4 -27.39 17.27 -30.92
CA VAL A 4 -26.54 17.76 -29.84
C VAL A 4 -26.98 17.20 -28.49
N GLY A 5 -28.28 17.20 -28.19
CA GLY A 5 -28.84 16.61 -26.98
C GLY A 5 -28.57 15.10 -26.84
N LEU A 6 -28.64 14.34 -27.94
CA LEU A 6 -28.31 12.91 -27.94
C LEU A 6 -26.82 12.65 -27.72
N ILE A 7 -25.94 13.45 -28.34
CA ILE A 7 -24.48 13.34 -28.17
C ILE A 7 -24.09 13.66 -26.71
N LEU A 8 -24.65 14.72 -26.13
CA LEU A 8 -24.38 15.09 -24.74
C LEU A 8 -24.85 14.00 -23.76
N LEU A 9 -26.05 13.44 -23.99
CA LEU A 9 -26.56 12.34 -23.17
C LEU A 9 -25.65 11.10 -23.25
N GLY A 10 -25.20 10.74 -24.45
CA GLY A 10 -24.25 9.65 -24.68
C GLY A 10 -22.92 9.89 -23.97
N ALA A 11 -22.38 11.11 -24.05
CA ALA A 11 -21.13 11.48 -23.40
C ALA A 11 -21.24 11.42 -21.86
N VAL A 12 -22.35 11.90 -21.29
CA VAL A 12 -22.62 11.79 -19.85
C VAL A 12 -22.77 10.33 -19.42
N GLY A 13 -23.51 9.53 -20.19
CA GLY A 13 -23.65 8.10 -19.94
C GLY A 13 -22.30 7.37 -19.95
N MET A 14 -21.45 7.67 -20.93
CA MET A 14 -20.09 7.11 -21.01
C MET A 14 -19.22 7.55 -19.82
N LEU A 15 -19.27 8.83 -19.45
CA LEU A 15 -18.53 9.33 -18.29
C LEU A 15 -18.98 8.63 -17.00
N ALA A 16 -20.29 8.44 -16.81
CA ALA A 16 -20.82 7.71 -15.66
C ALA A 16 -20.32 6.26 -15.64
N LEU A 17 -20.33 5.57 -16.78
CA LEU A 17 -19.80 4.21 -16.91
C LEU A 17 -18.31 4.14 -16.56
N MET A 18 -17.50 5.09 -17.05
CA MET A 18 -16.07 5.15 -16.74
C MET A 18 -15.82 5.37 -15.24
N VAL A 19 -16.59 6.26 -14.60
CA VAL A 19 -16.50 6.49 -13.16
C VAL A 19 -16.91 5.25 -12.36
N MET A 20 -17.99 4.57 -12.76
CA MET A 20 -18.41 3.32 -12.12
C MET A 20 -17.35 2.23 -12.29
N ALA A 21 -16.82 2.02 -13.48
CA ALA A 21 -15.77 1.04 -13.73
C ALA A 21 -14.52 1.33 -12.87
N ALA A 22 -14.09 2.59 -12.79
CA ALA A 22 -12.98 2.99 -11.93
C ALA A 22 -13.27 2.73 -10.43
N ARG A 23 -14.54 2.79 -10.02
CA ARG A 23 -14.96 2.61 -8.62
C ARG A 23 -15.13 1.15 -8.21
N PHE A 24 -15.54 0.28 -9.13
CA PHE A 24 -15.93 -1.11 -8.85
C PHE A 24 -14.99 -2.18 -9.43
N ALA A 25 -14.14 -1.86 -10.41
CA ALA A 25 -13.25 -2.82 -11.07
C ALA A 25 -11.75 -2.48 -10.95
N GLY A 26 -11.40 -1.48 -10.14
CA GLY A 26 -10.03 -1.02 -9.94
C GLY A 26 -9.37 -1.57 -8.68
N PHE A 27 -8.07 -1.28 -8.52
CA PHE A 27 -7.29 -1.62 -7.31
C PHE A 27 -7.97 -1.19 -5.99
N GLY A 28 -8.63 -0.03 -5.98
CA GLY A 28 -9.35 0.48 -4.81
C GLY A 28 -10.68 -0.23 -4.51
N ALA A 29 -11.16 -1.11 -5.41
CA ALA A 29 -12.41 -1.86 -5.23
C ALA A 29 -12.20 -3.18 -4.48
N GLN A 30 -10.96 -3.65 -4.36
CA GLN A 30 -10.59 -4.88 -3.64
C GLN A 30 -11.11 -4.87 -2.20
N ARG A 31 -11.59 -6.02 -1.74
CA ARG A 31 -12.11 -6.24 -0.39
C ARG A 31 -11.33 -7.35 0.28
N LEU A 32 -11.21 -7.25 1.60
CA LEU A 32 -10.54 -8.29 2.41
C LEU A 32 -11.20 -9.66 2.22
N GLY A 33 -12.53 -9.70 2.10
CA GLY A 33 -13.28 -10.92 1.85
C GLY A 33 -12.90 -11.67 0.56
N ASP A 34 -12.33 -10.98 -0.43
CA ASP A 34 -11.90 -11.60 -1.69
C ASP A 34 -10.75 -12.60 -1.46
N TYR A 35 -10.02 -12.48 -0.35
CA TYR A 35 -8.85 -13.29 0.00
C TYR A 35 -9.05 -14.20 1.21
N ALA A 36 -10.21 -14.19 1.86
CA ALA A 36 -10.41 -14.85 3.16
C ALA A 36 -10.18 -16.37 3.12
N ALA A 37 -10.44 -17.00 1.96
CA ALA A 37 -10.22 -18.43 1.74
C ALA A 37 -8.82 -18.77 1.19
N SER A 38 -7.98 -17.77 0.91
CA SER A 38 -6.66 -17.97 0.31
C SER A 38 -5.67 -18.60 1.29
N THR A 39 -4.78 -19.43 0.75
CA THR A 39 -3.66 -20.05 1.45
C THR A 39 -2.35 -19.82 0.65
N PRO A 40 -1.18 -19.76 1.30
CA PRO A 40 -0.96 -19.74 2.75
C PRO A 40 -1.56 -18.49 3.43
N ARG A 41 -1.80 -18.57 4.75
CA ARG A 41 -2.33 -17.42 5.50
C ARG A 41 -1.20 -16.48 5.89
N LEU A 42 -1.39 -15.19 5.63
CA LEU A 42 -0.52 -14.14 6.08
C LEU A 42 -0.74 -13.90 7.58
N ASP A 43 0.34 -13.99 8.35
CA ASP A 43 0.42 -13.46 9.71
C ASP A 43 1.58 -12.47 9.78
N LEU A 44 1.28 -11.18 9.97
CA LEU A 44 2.32 -10.15 10.04
C LEU A 44 3.33 -10.39 11.17
N ARG A 45 2.94 -11.05 12.27
CA ARG A 45 3.84 -11.37 13.40
C ARG A 45 4.91 -12.40 13.04
N GLU A 46 4.64 -13.21 12.02
CA GLU A 46 5.55 -14.25 11.53
C GLU A 46 6.31 -13.77 10.30
N HIS A 47 5.59 -13.18 9.33
CA HIS A 47 6.13 -12.89 8.01
C HIS A 47 6.86 -11.54 7.95
N LEU A 48 6.52 -10.59 8.83
CA LEU A 48 7.27 -9.34 9.03
C LEU A 48 7.99 -9.40 10.38
N ASN A 49 8.89 -10.36 10.56
CA ASN A 49 9.66 -10.54 11.79
C ASN A 49 11.09 -11.01 11.51
N GLY A 50 12.05 -10.36 12.18
CA GLY A 50 13.48 -10.42 11.94
C GLY A 50 13.95 -9.59 10.74
N PRO A 51 15.14 -9.90 10.21
CA PRO A 51 15.72 -9.21 9.06
C PRO A 51 14.94 -9.52 7.77
N ILE A 52 14.57 -8.48 7.04
CA ILE A 52 13.80 -8.56 5.80
C ILE A 52 14.49 -7.73 4.72
N LYS A 53 14.73 -8.34 3.55
CA LYS A 53 15.16 -7.60 2.38
C LYS A 53 13.94 -7.13 1.60
N CYS A 54 13.92 -5.85 1.30
CA CYS A 54 12.87 -5.22 0.50
C CYS A 54 13.46 -4.58 -0.76
N GLU A 55 12.77 -4.69 -1.88
CA GLU A 55 13.12 -4.01 -3.12
C GLU A 55 11.86 -3.65 -3.88
N GLY A 56 11.89 -2.53 -4.61
CA GLY A 56 10.68 -2.06 -5.25
C GLY A 56 10.85 -0.93 -6.23
N VAL A 57 9.72 -0.59 -6.83
CA VAL A 57 9.59 0.42 -7.87
C VAL A 57 8.44 1.35 -7.52
N ILE A 58 8.70 2.65 -7.62
CA ILE A 58 7.70 3.71 -7.49
C ILE A 58 7.36 4.21 -8.90
N TYR A 59 6.08 4.19 -9.22
CA TYR A 59 5.51 4.69 -10.45
C TYR A 59 4.87 6.06 -10.22
N GLY A 60 5.10 6.99 -11.14
CA GLY A 60 4.44 8.29 -11.15
C GLY A 60 2.97 8.23 -11.59
N PRO A 61 2.28 9.38 -11.69
CA PRO A 61 0.85 9.45 -11.98
C PRO A 61 0.49 8.90 -13.37
N LEU A 62 1.43 8.97 -14.32
CA LEU A 62 1.28 8.47 -15.69
C LEU A 62 1.77 7.02 -15.86
N GLY A 63 2.07 6.32 -14.77
CA GLY A 63 2.51 4.91 -14.80
C GLY A 63 3.95 4.67 -15.24
N ARG A 64 4.73 5.73 -15.51
CA ARG A 64 6.18 5.60 -15.75
C ARG A 64 6.91 5.40 -14.42
N VAL A 65 8.00 4.62 -14.45
CA VAL A 65 8.89 4.48 -13.30
C VAL A 65 9.47 5.84 -12.93
N ALA A 66 9.28 6.23 -11.67
CA ALA A 66 9.78 7.47 -11.10
C ALA A 66 11.04 7.24 -10.26
N SER A 67 11.12 6.12 -9.52
CA SER A 67 12.29 5.72 -8.76
C SER A 67 12.28 4.21 -8.49
N ARG A 68 13.45 3.65 -8.20
CA ARG A 68 13.63 2.27 -7.72
C ARG A 68 14.40 2.32 -6.41
N PHE A 69 14.17 1.34 -5.56
CA PHE A 69 14.83 1.28 -4.27
C PHE A 69 15.14 -0.16 -3.87
N ASP A 70 16.16 -0.28 -3.02
CA ASP A 70 16.36 -1.43 -2.15
C ASP A 70 16.34 -0.96 -0.69
N ALA A 71 15.95 -1.83 0.21
CA ALA A 71 15.87 -1.52 1.63
C ALA A 71 16.18 -2.74 2.48
N ASP A 72 16.70 -2.48 3.68
CA ASP A 72 16.81 -3.48 4.74
C ASP A 72 15.84 -3.10 5.84
N PHE A 73 14.98 -4.04 6.22
CA PHE A 73 14.09 -3.86 7.35
C PHE A 73 14.48 -4.79 8.50
N GLU A 74 14.24 -4.32 9.72
CA GLU A 74 14.32 -5.11 10.93
C GLU A 74 12.99 -4.97 11.66
N ALA A 75 12.30 -6.09 11.85
CA ALA A 75 10.99 -6.11 12.46
C ALA A 75 10.97 -7.00 13.71
N GLU A 76 10.45 -6.48 14.82
CA GLU A 76 10.36 -7.21 16.08
C GLU A 76 8.92 -7.15 16.59
N TRP A 77 8.41 -8.28 17.08
CA TRP A 77 7.05 -8.38 17.62
C TRP A 77 7.05 -8.87 19.07
N HIS A 78 6.30 -8.18 19.93
CA HIS A 78 6.05 -8.54 21.31
C HIS A 78 4.56 -8.32 21.64
N ASP A 79 3.86 -9.36 22.09
CA ASP A 79 2.46 -9.31 22.54
C ASP A 79 1.51 -8.56 21.60
N GLY A 80 1.63 -8.83 20.28
CA GLY A 80 0.79 -8.22 19.25
C GLY A 80 1.17 -6.79 18.88
N ARG A 81 2.25 -6.23 19.46
CA ARG A 81 2.87 -4.96 19.02
C ARG A 81 4.12 -5.26 18.23
N GLY A 82 4.25 -4.65 17.06
CA GLY A 82 5.39 -4.78 16.18
C GLY A 82 6.09 -3.44 16.01
N VAL A 83 7.42 -3.44 16.02
CA VAL A 83 8.22 -2.29 15.55
C VAL A 83 8.98 -2.73 14.33
N MET A 84 8.81 -2.04 13.21
CA MET A 84 9.51 -2.31 11.97
C MET A 84 10.30 -1.09 11.56
N ARG A 85 11.64 -1.22 11.58
CA ARG A 85 12.59 -0.20 11.14
C ARG A 85 12.95 -0.49 9.70
N GLU A 86 12.87 0.53 8.86
CA GLU A 86 13.06 0.44 7.43
C GLU A 86 14.18 1.40 7.01
N HIS A 87 15.26 0.88 6.41
CA HIS A 87 16.33 1.69 5.84
C HIS A 87 16.33 1.61 4.32
N PHE A 88 15.81 2.64 3.66
CA PHE A 88 15.68 2.72 2.21
C PHE A 88 16.91 3.35 1.55
N ARG A 89 17.27 2.81 0.39
CA ARG A 89 18.28 3.34 -0.54
C ARG A 89 17.64 3.46 -1.92
N TYR A 90 17.56 4.69 -2.42
CA TYR A 90 16.96 4.99 -3.71
C TYR A 90 18.01 5.05 -4.81
N ASP A 91 17.59 4.79 -6.05
CA ASP A 91 18.46 4.88 -7.23
C ASP A 91 18.96 6.30 -7.53
N SER A 92 18.36 7.32 -6.93
CA SER A 92 18.86 8.70 -6.91
C SER A 92 20.07 8.92 -6.00
N GLY A 93 20.42 7.95 -5.14
CA GLY A 93 21.42 8.09 -4.08
C GLY A 93 20.85 8.56 -2.74
N ASN A 94 19.57 8.95 -2.69
CA ASN A 94 18.91 9.33 -1.43
C ASN A 94 18.77 8.12 -0.50
N ARG A 95 18.76 8.39 0.80
CA ARG A 95 18.47 7.41 1.85
C ARG A 95 17.36 7.92 2.75
N GLN A 96 16.56 7.01 3.27
CA GLN A 96 15.47 7.34 4.17
C GLN A 96 15.33 6.26 5.23
N ASP A 97 15.27 6.67 6.48
CA ASP A 97 14.89 5.82 7.60
C ASP A 97 13.43 6.03 7.94
N ARG A 98 12.73 4.94 8.25
CA ARG A 98 11.34 4.98 8.69
C ARG A 98 11.10 3.93 9.76
N GLU A 99 10.30 4.27 10.75
CA GLU A 99 9.90 3.33 11.79
C GLU A 99 8.38 3.24 11.84
N TRP A 100 7.86 2.03 11.73
CA TRP A 100 6.46 1.71 11.94
C TRP A 100 6.26 1.09 13.30
N GLN A 101 5.22 1.55 13.99
CA GLN A 101 4.68 0.92 15.17
C GLN A 101 3.33 0.30 14.79
N LEU A 102 3.28 -1.03 14.79
CA LEU A 102 2.11 -1.81 14.41
C LEU A 102 1.48 -2.41 15.66
N THR A 103 0.15 -2.46 15.70
CA THR A 103 -0.60 -3.27 16.67
C THR A 103 -1.53 -4.18 15.89
N LEU A 104 -1.41 -5.49 16.11
CA LEU A 104 -2.23 -6.52 15.50
C LEU A 104 -3.07 -7.20 16.58
N SER A 105 -4.39 -7.11 16.41
CA SER A 105 -5.36 -7.79 17.27
C SER A 105 -5.64 -9.22 16.75
N ASN A 106 -6.16 -10.08 17.63
CA ASN A 106 -6.42 -11.50 17.32
C ASN A 106 -7.49 -11.71 16.23
N ASP A 107 -8.34 -10.72 16.00
CA ASP A 107 -9.34 -10.68 14.92
C ASP A 107 -8.74 -10.23 13.56
N GLY A 108 -7.43 -10.01 13.52
CA GLY A 108 -6.71 -9.53 12.35
C GLY A 108 -6.72 -8.00 12.18
N THR A 109 -7.36 -7.24 13.06
CA THR A 109 -7.39 -5.77 12.99
C THR A 109 -5.99 -5.19 13.23
N ILE A 110 -5.58 -4.26 12.35
CA ILE A 110 -4.28 -3.61 12.39
C ILE A 110 -4.45 -2.12 12.67
N ARG A 111 -3.63 -1.61 13.58
CA ARG A 111 -3.37 -0.18 13.77
C ARG A 111 -1.90 0.09 13.45
N ALA A 112 -1.63 1.14 12.68
CA ALA A 112 -0.27 1.49 12.27
C ALA A 112 0.03 2.95 12.63
N GLU A 113 1.20 3.22 13.19
CA GLU A 113 1.67 4.54 13.59
C GLU A 113 3.10 4.73 13.07
N ALA A 114 3.44 5.95 12.68
CA ALA A 114 4.78 6.37 12.31
C ALA A 114 4.88 7.90 12.41
N ASP A 115 6.09 8.45 12.47
CA ASP A 115 6.30 9.89 12.64
C ASP A 115 5.79 10.73 11.45
N ASP A 116 5.80 10.15 10.25
CA ASP A 116 5.36 10.79 9.02
C ASP A 116 3.84 10.65 8.76
N LEU A 117 3.12 9.95 9.64
CA LEU A 117 1.68 9.74 9.52
C LEU A 117 0.87 10.92 10.08
N VAL A 118 -0.24 11.24 9.43
CA VAL A 118 -1.22 12.23 9.90
C VAL A 118 -2.37 11.52 10.61
N GLY A 119 -2.09 11.12 11.85
CA GLY A 119 -2.93 10.23 12.65
C GLY A 119 -2.66 8.75 12.35
N PRO A 120 -3.26 7.82 13.11
CA PRO A 120 -3.03 6.40 12.93
C PRO A 120 -3.57 5.90 11.59
N GLY A 121 -2.84 4.96 11.00
CA GLY A 121 -3.32 4.07 9.98
C GLY A 121 -4.19 2.95 10.55
N HIS A 122 -5.10 2.46 9.73
CA HIS A 122 -6.01 1.37 10.07
C HIS A 122 -5.98 0.31 8.98
N GLY A 123 -6.15 -0.95 9.37
CA GLY A 123 -6.14 -2.05 8.45
C GLY A 123 -6.66 -3.33 9.04
N GLN A 124 -6.54 -4.40 8.26
CA GLN A 124 -6.84 -5.74 8.69
C GLN A 124 -6.11 -6.75 7.81
N GLN A 125 -5.74 -7.90 8.39
CA GLN A 125 -5.26 -9.08 7.66
C GLN A 125 -6.34 -10.16 7.59
N THR A 126 -6.43 -10.86 6.47
CA THR A 126 -7.27 -12.04 6.31
C THR A 126 -6.77 -12.92 5.16
N GLY A 127 -6.86 -14.24 5.34
CA GLY A 127 -6.30 -15.21 4.39
C GLY A 127 -4.85 -14.87 4.03
N ALA A 128 -4.54 -14.77 2.74
CA ALA A 128 -3.20 -14.45 2.26
C ALA A 128 -2.90 -12.94 2.14
N ALA A 129 -3.77 -12.05 2.62
CA ALA A 129 -3.68 -10.63 2.36
C ALA A 129 -3.80 -9.76 3.62
N ALA A 130 -3.15 -8.61 3.60
CA ALA A 130 -3.37 -7.53 4.55
C ALA A 130 -3.58 -6.22 3.80
N ARG A 131 -4.47 -5.38 4.34
CA ARG A 131 -4.72 -4.04 3.81
C ARG A 131 -4.47 -3.01 4.89
N LEU A 132 -3.73 -1.96 4.57
CA LEU A 132 -3.60 -0.76 5.38
C LEU A 132 -4.18 0.46 4.66
N SER A 133 -4.65 1.42 5.44
CA SER A 133 -5.15 2.70 4.96
C SER A 133 -4.71 3.78 5.94
N TYR A 134 -3.93 4.73 5.45
CA TYR A 134 -3.31 5.76 6.26
C TYR A 134 -3.11 7.05 5.46
N ARG A 135 -2.72 8.12 6.14
CA ARG A 135 -2.33 9.38 5.50
C ARG A 135 -0.88 9.69 5.86
N ILE A 136 -0.05 9.85 4.85
CA ILE A 136 1.38 10.17 5.02
C ILE A 136 1.64 11.61 4.62
N ARG A 137 2.48 12.31 5.37
CA ARG A 137 3.03 13.61 5.00
C ARG A 137 4.40 13.39 4.38
N LEU A 138 4.54 13.76 3.12
CA LEU A 138 5.83 13.69 2.43
C LEU A 138 6.82 14.68 3.07
N PRO A 139 8.14 14.40 2.97
CA PRO A 139 9.19 15.34 3.35
C PRO A 139 9.05 16.70 2.64
N ARG A 140 9.67 17.75 3.19
CA ARG A 140 9.52 19.13 2.66
C ARG A 140 10.10 19.26 1.26
N GLU A 141 11.22 18.60 1.00
CA GLU A 141 11.88 18.48 -0.29
C GLU A 141 10.99 17.81 -1.36
N ALA A 142 10.02 16.98 -0.94
CA ALA A 142 9.01 16.37 -1.79
C ALA A 142 7.67 17.15 -1.77
N GLY A 143 7.67 18.39 -1.29
CA GLY A 143 6.53 19.32 -1.30
C GLY A 143 5.64 19.30 -0.05
N GLY A 144 5.97 18.52 0.98
CA GLY A 144 5.24 18.52 2.25
C GLY A 144 3.79 18.04 2.15
N HIS A 145 3.43 17.40 1.05
CA HIS A 145 2.05 17.06 0.73
C HIS A 145 1.53 15.91 1.60
N VAL A 146 0.27 16.00 2.01
CA VAL A 146 -0.43 14.88 2.65
C VAL A 146 -1.10 14.04 1.58
N LEU A 147 -0.76 12.75 1.55
CA LEU A 147 -1.31 11.77 0.61
C LEU A 147 -2.09 10.71 1.39
N SER A 148 -3.22 10.28 0.83
CA SER A 148 -3.94 9.11 1.31
C SER A 148 -3.36 7.87 0.65
N VAL A 149 -3.03 6.85 1.44
CA VAL A 149 -2.43 5.61 0.95
C VAL A 149 -3.38 4.46 1.22
N THR A 150 -3.65 3.67 0.19
CA THR A 150 -4.20 2.32 0.34
C THR A 150 -3.11 1.34 0.00
N ASP A 151 -2.71 0.56 0.98
CA ASP A 151 -1.65 -0.41 0.85
C ASP A 151 -2.22 -1.82 0.96
N TRP A 152 -1.76 -2.70 0.08
CA TRP A 152 -2.10 -4.11 0.09
C TRP A 152 -0.83 -4.94 0.09
N MET A 153 -0.76 -5.88 1.02
CA MET A 153 0.28 -6.88 1.12
C MET A 153 -0.33 -8.24 0.80
N TYR A 154 0.32 -9.00 -0.07
CA TYR A 154 -0.11 -10.34 -0.47
C TYR A 154 1.02 -11.34 -0.23
N LEU A 155 0.75 -12.35 0.58
CA LEU A 155 1.66 -13.47 0.76
C LEU A 155 1.58 -14.38 -0.46
N THR A 156 2.72 -14.57 -1.12
CA THR A 156 2.84 -15.51 -2.22
C THR A 156 3.03 -16.95 -1.70
N PRO A 157 2.74 -17.98 -2.50
CA PRO A 157 3.01 -19.36 -2.11
C PRO A 157 4.49 -19.65 -1.78
N GLY A 158 5.42 -18.83 -2.30
CA GLY A 158 6.86 -18.94 -2.01
C GLY A 158 7.32 -18.18 -0.76
N GLY A 159 6.40 -17.66 0.07
CA GLY A 159 6.73 -16.97 1.31
C GLY A 159 7.16 -15.50 1.16
N VAL A 160 7.21 -14.98 -0.06
CA VAL A 160 7.48 -13.55 -0.34
C VAL A 160 6.20 -12.76 -0.18
N ILE A 161 6.26 -11.60 0.48
CA ILE A 161 5.15 -10.64 0.49
C ILE A 161 5.33 -9.70 -0.70
N VAL A 162 4.30 -9.57 -1.53
CA VAL A 162 4.21 -8.52 -2.55
C VAL A 162 3.39 -7.38 -1.97
N ASN A 163 4.02 -6.24 -1.79
CA ASN A 163 3.38 -5.00 -1.39
C ASN A 163 3.00 -4.19 -2.64
N ARG A 164 1.75 -3.75 -2.71
CA ARG A 164 1.28 -2.80 -3.71
C ARG A 164 0.51 -1.69 -3.03
N SER A 165 0.96 -0.47 -3.23
CA SER A 165 0.45 0.73 -2.59
C SER A 165 -0.01 1.75 -3.63
N GLN A 166 -1.18 2.37 -3.43
CA GLN A 166 -1.63 3.52 -4.23
C GLN A 166 -1.72 4.77 -3.37
N PHE A 167 -1.05 5.82 -3.82
CA PHE A 167 -1.02 7.14 -3.19
C PHE A 167 -1.98 8.06 -3.93
N ARG A 168 -2.83 8.75 -3.18
CA ARG A 168 -3.83 9.66 -3.72
C ARG A 168 -3.76 11.03 -3.09
N LYS A 169 -3.91 12.06 -3.91
CA LYS A 169 -4.14 13.44 -3.48
C LYS A 169 -5.50 13.88 -3.99
N PHE A 170 -6.37 14.31 -3.08
CA PHE A 170 -7.76 14.68 -3.41
C PHE A 170 -8.51 13.60 -4.22
N GLY A 171 -8.25 12.32 -3.93
CA GLY A 171 -8.85 11.19 -4.63
C GLY A 171 -8.19 10.80 -5.95
N ILE A 172 -7.30 11.62 -6.51
CA ILE A 172 -6.57 11.35 -7.75
C ILE A 172 -5.32 10.53 -7.44
N LYS A 173 -5.08 9.43 -8.17
CA LYS A 173 -3.87 8.63 -8.01
C LYS A 173 -2.66 9.44 -8.50
N VAL A 174 -1.68 9.63 -7.62
CA VAL A 174 -0.48 10.42 -7.90
C VAL A 174 0.79 9.58 -7.91
N ALA A 175 0.79 8.44 -7.21
CA ALA A 175 1.88 7.47 -7.26
C ALA A 175 1.36 6.05 -6.99
N GLU A 176 2.15 5.08 -7.40
CA GLU A 176 1.95 3.66 -7.07
C GLU A 176 3.30 3.07 -6.68
N LEU A 177 3.33 2.23 -5.65
CA LEU A 177 4.52 1.49 -5.23
C LEU A 177 4.24 0.01 -5.40
N VAL A 178 5.20 -0.72 -5.95
CA VAL A 178 5.22 -2.19 -5.93
C VAL A 178 6.56 -2.61 -5.34
N ALA A 179 6.52 -3.41 -4.29
CA ALA A 179 7.72 -3.92 -3.64
C ALA A 179 7.55 -5.38 -3.26
N THR A 180 8.67 -6.08 -3.14
CA THR A 180 8.74 -7.42 -2.57
C THR A 180 9.43 -7.32 -1.21
N MET A 181 8.95 -8.11 -0.25
CA MET A 181 9.56 -8.25 1.06
C MET A 181 9.83 -9.74 1.28
N ARG A 182 11.08 -10.08 1.50
CA ARG A 182 11.54 -11.46 1.75
C ARG A 182 12.31 -11.50 3.06
N ARG A 183 11.98 -12.44 3.94
CA ARG A 183 12.80 -12.69 5.12
C ARG A 183 14.18 -13.16 4.68
N VAL A 184 15.21 -12.69 5.38
CA VAL A 184 16.57 -13.19 5.19
C VAL A 184 16.70 -14.40 6.10
N GLU A 185 16.78 -15.58 5.50
CA GLU A 185 17.14 -16.79 6.26
C GLU A 185 18.61 -16.66 6.71
N PRO A 186 18.92 -16.98 7.97
CA PRO A 186 20.29 -16.96 8.49
C PRO A 186 21.20 -18.00 7.81
#